data_AF-A0A0D7CMD0-F1
#
_entry.id   AF-A0A0D7CMD0-F1
#
_cell.length_a   1.000
_cell.length_b   1.000
_cell.length_c   1.000
_cell.angle_alpha   90.00
_cell.angle_beta   90.00
_cell.angle_gamma   90.00
#
_symmetry.space_group_name_H-M   'P 1'
#
loop_
_entity.id
_entity.type
_entity.pdbx_description
1 polymer ?
#
loop_
_entity_poly.entity_id
_entity_poly.type
_entity_poly.pdbx_seq_one_letter_code
_entity_poly.pdbx_strand_id
1 'polypeptide(L)'
;MTQLETPFADESGRVSSRRAIALARTAGFKPLEAYQGFGTPWTVRCSSCGSAQRVRLSDLLYGGSCISCGKSGERVTFVVDGPSIVCGSC
;
A
#
# COMPACT_ATOMS: atom_id res chain seq x y z
N MET A 1 31.49 -3.04 1.78
CA MET A 1 30.57 -2.07 1.14
C MET A 1 29.29 -2.83 0.86
N THR A 2 28.17 -2.29 1.35
CA THR A 2 26.94 -3.04 1.63
C THR A 2 26.30 -3.61 0.35
N GLN A 3 25.99 -4.90 0.35
CA GLN A 3 25.15 -5.52 -0.67
C GLN A 3 23.69 -5.14 -0.38
N LEU A 4 23.23 -4.04 -0.99
CA LEU A 4 21.81 -3.64 -1.03
C LEU A 4 21.16 -4.23 -2.28
N GLU A 5 21.16 -5.55 -2.41
CA GLU A 5 20.46 -6.24 -3.49
C GLU A 5 19.66 -7.40 -2.89
N THR A 6 18.37 -7.18 -2.68
CA THR A 6 17.42 -8.28 -2.63
C THR A 6 16.29 -7.89 -3.58
N PRO A 7 16.28 -8.42 -4.82
CA PRO A 7 15.16 -8.25 -5.70
C PRO A 7 13.94 -8.91 -5.06
N PHE A 8 12.86 -8.13 -5.07
CA PHE A 8 11.47 -8.50 -4.84
C PHE A 8 11.16 -9.95 -5.22
N ALA A 9 11.09 -10.83 -4.22
CA ALA A 9 10.43 -12.12 -4.34
C ALA A 9 9.66 -12.40 -3.04
N ASP A 10 8.54 -11.72 -2.84
CA ASP A 10 7.43 -12.28 -2.07
C ASP A 10 6.60 -13.18 -3.01
N GLU A 11 7.11 -14.38 -3.28
CA GLU A 11 6.42 -15.44 -4.05
C GLU A 11 5.17 -15.99 -3.34
N SER A 12 4.99 -15.62 -2.06
CA SER A 12 3.73 -15.75 -1.37
C SER A 12 2.88 -14.53 -1.72
N GLY A 13 1.66 -14.68 -2.21
CA GLY A 13 0.68 -13.58 -2.45
C GLY A 13 0.25 -12.81 -1.18
N ARG A 14 1.16 -12.63 -0.21
CA ARG A 14 1.03 -11.87 1.02
C ARG A 14 1.74 -10.54 0.83
N VAL A 15 1.00 -9.47 1.08
CA VAL A 15 1.55 -8.11 1.06
C VAL A 15 2.60 -7.96 2.16
N SER A 16 3.83 -7.58 1.78
CA SER A 16 4.86 -7.20 2.75
C SER A 16 4.56 -5.83 3.39
N SER A 17 4.98 -5.63 4.64
CA SER A 17 4.75 -4.38 5.37
C SER A 17 5.26 -3.15 4.63
N ARG A 18 6.40 -3.27 3.94
CA ARG A 18 6.95 -2.20 3.09
C ARG A 18 6.00 -1.82 1.96
N ARG A 19 5.43 -2.81 1.26
CA ARG A 19 4.52 -2.60 0.13
C ARG A 19 3.20 -2.00 0.60
N ALA A 20 2.69 -2.49 1.72
CA ALA A 20 1.49 -1.97 2.37
C ALA A 20 1.66 -0.48 2.76
N ILE A 21 2.80 -0.11 3.34
CA ILE A 21 3.14 1.28 3.68
C ILE A 21 3.21 2.16 2.42
N ALA A 22 3.82 1.66 1.34
CA ALA A 22 3.90 2.40 0.08
C ALA A 22 2.49 2.68 -0.48
N LEU A 23 1.62 1.67 -0.51
CA LEU A 23 0.24 1.81 -0.98
C LEU A 23 -0.55 2.82 -0.15
N ALA A 24 -0.46 2.76 1.19
CA ALA A 24 -1.12 3.73 2.05
C ALA A 24 -0.66 5.17 1.73
N ARG A 25 0.65 5.37 1.52
CA ARG A 25 1.22 6.68 1.18
C ARG A 25 0.75 7.18 -0.19
N THR A 26 0.71 6.31 -1.19
CA THR A 26 0.17 6.63 -2.52
C THR A 26 -1.32 6.99 -2.45
N ALA A 27 -2.10 6.29 -1.62
CA ALA A 27 -3.50 6.61 -1.36
C ALA A 27 -3.71 7.93 -0.59
N GLY A 28 -2.63 8.61 -0.14
CA GLY A 28 -2.69 9.87 0.61
C GLY A 28 -2.75 9.70 2.13
N PHE A 29 -2.48 8.51 2.66
CA PHE A 29 -2.48 8.20 4.08
C PHE A 29 -1.07 7.88 4.60
N LYS A 30 -0.73 8.38 5.78
CA LYS A 30 0.55 8.12 6.45
C LYS A 30 0.35 7.08 7.55
N PRO A 31 0.92 5.87 7.44
CA PRO A 31 0.82 4.90 8.52
C PRO A 31 1.55 5.41 9.76
N LEU A 32 0.85 5.39 10.90
CA LEU A 32 1.42 5.70 12.21
C LEU A 32 1.91 4.45 12.93
N GLU A 33 1.48 3.28 12.46
CA GLU A 33 1.76 1.98 13.04
C GLU A 33 2.33 1.02 11.98
N ALA A 34 3.01 -0.03 12.44
CA ALA A 34 3.53 -1.06 11.57
C ALA A 34 2.39 -1.93 11.00
N TYR A 35 2.53 -2.37 9.74
CA TYR A 35 1.58 -3.32 9.15
C TYR A 35 1.66 -4.67 9.82
N GLN A 36 0.51 -5.14 10.30
CA GLN A 36 0.38 -6.45 10.93
C GLN A 36 -0.29 -7.50 10.04
N GLY A 37 -1.00 -7.09 8.98
CA GLY A 37 -1.64 -8.03 8.04
C GLY A 37 -2.85 -7.46 7.32
N PHE A 38 -3.32 -8.18 6.30
CA PHE A 38 -4.35 -7.70 5.36
C PHE A 38 -5.72 -7.46 6.01
N GLY A 39 -6.13 -8.35 6.92
CA GLY A 39 -7.38 -8.23 7.67
C GLY A 39 -7.27 -7.39 8.94
N THR A 40 -6.05 -7.02 9.35
CA THR A 40 -5.82 -6.31 10.60
C THR A 40 -5.90 -4.80 10.36
N PRO A 41 -6.83 -4.09 11.00
CA PRO A 41 -6.89 -2.64 10.89
C PRO A 41 -5.66 -2.02 11.57
N TRP A 42 -4.97 -1.12 10.86
CA TRP A 42 -3.83 -0.36 11.40
C TRP A 42 -4.20 1.12 11.60
N THR A 43 -3.39 1.86 12.35
CA THR A 43 -3.58 3.30 12.54
C THR A 43 -2.89 4.07 11.41
N VAL A 44 -3.66 4.86 10.65
CA VAL A 44 -3.15 5.77 9.62
C VAL A 44 -3.58 7.20 9.88
N ARG A 45 -2.80 8.16 9.40
CA ARG A 45 -3.08 9.59 9.44
C ARG A 45 -3.38 10.11 8.05
N CYS A 46 -4.51 10.79 7.87
CA CYS A 46 -4.83 11.43 6.60
C CYS A 46 -3.83 12.57 6.31
N SER A 47 -3.25 12.62 5.11
CA SER A 47 -2.32 13.70 4.74
C SER A 47 -3.04 15.02 4.45
N SER A 48 -4.34 15.00 4.18
CA SER A 48 -5.13 16.22 3.90
C SER A 48 -5.63 16.91 5.17
N CYS A 49 -6.27 16.19 6.10
CA CYS A 49 -6.82 16.79 7.32
C CYS A 49 -5.98 16.52 8.57
N GLY A 50 -5.06 15.56 8.53
CA GLY A 50 -4.24 15.19 9.69
C GLY A 50 -4.94 14.29 10.72
N SER A 51 -6.19 13.88 10.51
CA SER A 51 -6.88 12.97 11.42
C SER A 51 -6.31 11.56 11.38
N ALA A 52 -6.19 10.94 12.55
CA ALA A 52 -5.86 9.52 12.68
C ALA A 52 -7.15 8.67 12.56
N GLN A 53 -7.09 7.62 11.75
CA GLN A 53 -8.19 6.67 11.56
C GLN A 53 -7.65 5.25 11.46
N ARG A 54 -8.48 4.28 11.81
CA ARG A 54 -8.17 2.86 11.61
C ARG A 54 -8.73 2.39 10.28
N VAL A 55 -7.87 1.90 9.40
CA VAL A 55 -8.27 1.37 8.08
C VAL A 55 -7.63 0.00 7.86
N ARG A 56 -8.26 -0.85 7.05
CA ARG A 56 -7.62 -2.06 6.55
C ARG A 56 -6.94 -1.77 5.23
N LEU A 57 -5.96 -2.59 4.88
CA LEU A 57 -5.34 -2.48 3.56
C LEU A 57 -6.35 -2.76 2.44
N SER A 58 -7.30 -3.69 2.67
CA SER A 58 -8.41 -3.96 1.75
C SER A 58 -9.19 -2.70 1.41
N ASP A 59 -9.57 -1.90 2.41
CA ASP A 59 -10.35 -0.68 2.20
C ASP A 59 -9.59 0.33 1.33
N LEU A 60 -8.28 0.46 1.53
CA LEU A 60 -7.44 1.36 0.73
C LEU A 60 -7.36 0.93 -0.73
N LEU A 61 -7.33 -0.37 -1.03
CA LEU A 61 -7.31 -0.88 -2.41
C LEU A 61 -8.62 -0.62 -3.16
N TYR A 62 -9.74 -0.66 -2.46
CA TYR A 62 -11.07 -0.38 -3.04
C TYR A 62 -11.40 1.13 -3.14
N GLY A 63 -10.45 2.01 -2.83
CA GLY A 63 -10.66 3.47 -2.88
C GLY A 63 -11.11 4.07 -1.55
N GLY A 64 -10.51 3.61 -0.45
CA GLY A 64 -10.84 4.03 0.91
C GLY A 64 -10.84 5.55 1.10
N SER A 65 -11.80 6.05 1.88
CA SER A 65 -11.97 7.46 2.16
C SER A 65 -11.63 7.83 3.60
N CYS A 66 -11.29 9.09 3.82
CA CYS A 66 -11.11 9.61 5.15
C CYS A 66 -12.48 9.88 5.81
N ILE A 67 -12.76 9.23 6.94
CA ILE A 67 -14.02 9.43 7.67
C ILE A 67 -14.16 10.84 8.27
N SER A 68 -13.05 11.53 8.55
CA SER A 68 -13.10 12.86 9.17
C SER A 68 -13.34 13.99 8.18
N CYS A 69 -12.76 13.92 6.98
CA CYS A 69 -12.88 14.98 5.98
C CYS A 69 -13.61 14.56 4.70
N GLY A 70 -14.00 13.30 4.57
CA GLY A 70 -14.70 12.76 3.40
C GLY A 70 -13.84 12.64 2.14
N LYS A 71 -12.55 13.03 2.18
CA LYS A 71 -11.68 12.89 1.00
C LYS A 71 -11.49 11.43 0.65
N SER A 72 -11.83 11.06 -0.58
CA SER A 72 -11.46 9.79 -1.18
C SER A 72 -9.94 9.70 -1.29
N GLY A 73 -9.38 8.58 -0.86
CA GLY A 73 -8.01 8.23 -1.19
C GLY A 73 -7.89 7.91 -2.67
N GLU A 74 -6.69 8.05 -3.20
CA GLU A 74 -6.40 7.58 -4.55
C GLU A 74 -6.54 6.06 -4.61
N ARG A 75 -7.12 5.55 -5.70
CA ARG A 75 -7.28 4.11 -5.88
C ARG A 75 -5.91 3.49 -6.18
N VAL A 76 -5.39 2.77 -5.21
CA VAL A 76 -4.09 2.09 -5.30
C VAL A 76 -4.29 0.61 -5.57
N THR A 77 -3.43 0.03 -6.41
CA THR A 77 -3.42 -1.41 -6.70
C THR A 77 -2.04 -1.98 -6.42
N PHE A 78 -1.97 -3.29 -6.16
CA PHE A 78 -0.69 -3.98 -6.17
C PHE A 78 -0.16 -4.01 -7.60
N VAL A 79 0.74 -3.09 -7.94
CA VAL A 79 1.52 -3.25 -9.17
C VAL A 79 2.55 -4.33 -8.86
N VAL A 80 2.20 -5.58 -9.20
CA VAL A 80 3.16 -6.67 -9.32
C VAL A 80 3.84 -6.44 -10.67
N ASP A 81 4.90 -5.63 -10.68
CA ASP A 81 5.74 -5.55 -11.87
C ASP A 81 6.45 -6.89 -12.01
N GLY A 82 5.79 -7.83 -12.69
CA GLY A 82 6.47 -8.89 -13.41
C GLY A 82 7.04 -8.27 -14.68
N PRO A 83 8.26 -8.67 -15.11
CA PRO A 83 8.87 -8.06 -16.27
C PRO A 83 7.89 -8.17 -17.44
N SER A 84 7.68 -7.04 -18.09
CA SER A 84 7.06 -6.97 -19.40
C SER A 84 7.92 -7.77 -20.36
N ILE A 85 7.76 -9.09 -20.40
CA ILE A 85 8.06 -9.87 -21.59
C ILE A 85 6.91 -9.58 -22.54
N VAL A 86 7.01 -8.41 -23.17
CA VAL A 86 6.48 -8.24 -24.51
C VAL A 86 7.30 -9.18 -25.39
N CYS A 87 6.83 -10.42 -25.56
CA CYS A 87 7.31 -11.28 -26.64
C CYS A 87 6.72 -10.75 -27.96
N GLY A 88 7.13 -9.54 -28.35
CA GLY A 88 6.80 -8.91 -29.62
C GLY A 88 7.99 -9.02 -30.55
N SER A 89 8.28 -10.22 -31.04
CA SER A 89 9.14 -10.48 -32.20
C SER A 89 8.95 -11.94 -32.65
N CYS A 90 7.85 -12.18 -33.37
CA CYS A 90 7.86 -12.83 -34.68
C CYS A 90 6.73 -12.20 -35.49
#